data_AF-A0A921Z7I4-F1
#
_entry.id   AF-A0A921Z7I4-F1
#
_cell.length_a   1.000
_cell.length_b   1.000
_cell.length_c   1.000
_cell.angle_alpha   90.00
_cell.angle_beta   90.00
_cell.angle_gamma   90.00
#
_symmetry.space_group_name_H-M   'P 1'
#
loop_
_entity.id
_entity.type
_entity.pdbx_description
1 polymer ?
#
loop_
_entity_poly.entity_id
_entity_poly.type
_entity_poly.pdbx_seq_one_letter_code
_entity_poly.pdbx_strand_id
1 'polypeptide(L)'
;MVGTESDADSFLKAQENIQKNKLESLIELKKNTSSTLITYLFTDETPYTFDFCMCNPPFYSSLQELYESRSPARPPPKNGFTGSPHELITEGGELKFCRKLLKESKEQKDKIRIFTTMVGHKYNLAELIQDLKADKIIYTHTEFCQGRVTRWGLAWTFQDYNIHELVPSRDKLRKKTLPLTYLLPELPNCVYNVETAVTKIKNMLIDLNMMYKVIEKRGNNICLDVIAKTNTWSNQRRKKRMMKRIEAENVKKIKHDTADKVDAEQHVNDAVDASSSLISNGSSISPIPETNDHTQNITETEHVIHAILKVIKKENDVLLQMELVDGTAGKEGLHQIIQYIKNNWK
;
A
#
# COMPACT_ATOMS: atom_id res chain seq x y z
N MET A 1 28.75 -21.36 15.15
CA MET A 1 28.17 -20.08 14.72
C MET A 1 29.07 -18.96 15.22
N VAL A 2 29.27 -17.90 14.44
CA VAL A 2 29.91 -16.66 14.90
C VAL A 2 28.82 -15.60 15.00
N GLY A 3 28.57 -15.10 16.20
CA GLY A 3 27.66 -13.99 16.46
C GLY A 3 28.43 -12.68 16.55
N THR A 4 27.86 -11.60 16.00
CA THR A 4 28.49 -10.29 15.96
C THR A 4 27.58 -9.25 16.60
N GLU A 5 28.12 -8.40 17.47
CA GLU A 5 27.36 -7.30 18.07
C GLU A 5 28.24 -6.06 18.21
N SER A 6 27.69 -4.90 17.87
CA SER A 6 28.33 -3.59 17.99
C SER A 6 28.01 -2.90 19.32
N ASP A 7 26.79 -3.07 19.82
CA ASP A 7 26.31 -2.47 21.06
C ASP A 7 26.90 -3.20 22.28
N ALA A 8 27.52 -2.44 23.19
CA ALA A 8 28.26 -3.02 24.30
C ALA A 8 27.36 -3.77 25.29
N ASP A 9 26.17 -3.23 25.58
CA ASP A 9 25.24 -3.84 26.53
C ASP A 9 24.61 -5.10 25.93
N SER A 10 24.23 -5.05 24.66
CA SER A 10 23.69 -6.20 23.91
C SER A 10 24.74 -7.31 23.80
N PHE A 11 26.01 -6.98 23.58
CA PHE A 11 27.11 -7.94 23.58
C PHE A 11 27.25 -8.65 24.93
N LEU A 12 27.24 -7.90 26.04
CA LEU A 12 27.33 -8.47 27.39
C LEU A 12 26.15 -9.41 27.66
N LYS A 13 24.93 -9.03 27.28
CA LYS A 13 23.74 -9.89 27.43
C LYS A 13 23.80 -11.13 26.56
N ALA A 14 24.29 -11.04 25.34
CA ALA A 14 24.51 -12.21 24.49
C ALA A 14 25.54 -13.16 25.12
N GLN A 15 26.65 -12.63 25.65
CA GLN A 15 27.68 -13.44 26.33
C GLN A 15 27.14 -14.14 27.58
N GLU A 16 26.43 -13.43 28.46
CA GLU A 16 25.77 -14.01 29.63
C GLU A 16 24.81 -15.14 29.23
N ASN A 17 24.01 -14.94 28.18
CA ASN A 17 23.06 -15.94 27.69
C ASN A 17 23.75 -17.19 27.14
N ILE A 18 24.85 -17.04 26.40
CA ILE A 18 25.63 -18.17 25.88
C ILE A 18 26.20 -19.00 27.05
N GLN A 19 26.81 -18.33 28.03
CA GLN A 19 27.41 -18.98 29.20
C GLN A 19 26.38 -19.71 30.05
N LYS A 20 25.24 -19.06 30.33
CA LYS A 20 24.16 -19.65 31.12
C LYS A 20 23.59 -20.93 30.48
N ASN A 21 23.62 -21.02 29.15
CA ASN A 21 23.14 -22.17 28.39
C ASN A 21 24.26 -23.16 28.00
N LYS A 22 25.52 -22.90 28.38
CA LYS A 22 26.69 -23.74 28.09
C LYS A 22 26.92 -23.99 26.58
N LEU A 23 26.77 -22.93 25.78
CA LEU A 23 26.85 -22.99 24.31
C LEU A 23 28.16 -22.43 23.73
N GLU A 24 29.19 -22.21 24.55
CA GLU A 24 30.47 -21.60 24.16
C GLU A 24 31.21 -22.42 23.10
N SER A 25 31.04 -23.74 23.09
CA SER A 25 31.64 -24.62 22.08
C SER A 25 30.97 -24.52 20.71
N LEU A 26 29.75 -23.96 20.64
CA LEU A 26 28.95 -23.85 19.42
C LEU A 26 28.83 -22.41 18.92
N ILE A 27 28.97 -21.41 19.82
CA ILE A 27 28.75 -20.00 19.54
C ILE A 27 29.95 -19.19 19.99
N GLU A 28 30.69 -18.66 19.03
CA GLU A 28 31.71 -17.64 19.24
C GLU A 28 31.06 -16.26 19.11
N LEU A 29 31.26 -15.38 20.09
CA LEU A 29 30.71 -14.01 20.05
C LEU A 29 31.85 -13.01 19.84
N LYS A 30 31.75 -12.18 18.80
CA LYS A 30 32.74 -11.14 18.46
C LYS A 30 32.13 -9.74 18.54
N LYS A 31 32.80 -8.83 19.23
CA LYS A 31 32.39 -7.43 19.28
C LYS A 31 32.82 -6.72 17.99
N ASN A 32 31.89 -6.08 17.29
CA ASN A 32 32.17 -5.32 16.08
C ASN A 32 32.38 -3.84 16.45
N THR A 33 33.62 -3.36 16.35
CA THR A 33 33.96 -1.94 16.50
C THR A 33 34.20 -1.26 15.16
N SER A 34 34.07 -1.99 14.05
CA SER A 34 34.30 -1.49 12.71
C SER A 34 33.05 -0.82 12.14
N SER A 35 33.23 -0.07 11.06
CA SER A 35 32.11 0.43 10.27
C SER A 35 31.56 -0.62 9.30
N THR A 36 32.16 -1.80 9.14
CA THR A 36 31.67 -2.84 8.22
C THR A 36 30.70 -3.79 8.91
N LEU A 37 29.86 -4.48 8.15
CA LEU A 37 28.89 -5.45 8.69
C LEU A 37 29.49 -6.85 8.85
N ILE A 38 30.16 -7.33 7.81
CA ILE A 38 30.74 -8.67 7.73
C ILE A 38 32.20 -8.65 7.29
N THR A 39 32.66 -7.63 6.57
CA THR A 39 34.03 -7.60 6.03
C THR A 39 35.10 -7.69 7.13
N TYR A 40 34.88 -7.07 8.30
CA TYR A 40 35.82 -7.16 9.42
C TYR A 40 36.03 -8.58 9.96
N LEU A 41 35.12 -9.52 9.70
CA LEU A 41 35.30 -10.92 10.11
C LEU A 41 36.40 -11.62 9.32
N PHE A 42 36.76 -11.08 8.15
CA PHE A 42 37.65 -11.70 7.18
C PHE A 42 38.95 -10.91 6.96
N THR A 43 39.29 -9.96 7.85
CA THR A 43 40.52 -9.15 7.75
C THR A 43 41.79 -9.93 8.08
N ASP A 44 41.67 -10.94 8.95
CA ASP A 44 42.75 -11.89 9.24
C ASP A 44 42.60 -13.14 8.35
N GLU A 45 43.67 -13.93 8.23
CA GLU A 45 43.61 -15.25 7.58
C GLU A 45 42.62 -16.16 8.31
N THR A 46 41.36 -16.05 7.95
CA THR A 46 40.27 -16.88 8.43
C THR A 46 40.21 -18.13 7.55
N PRO A 47 40.52 -19.32 8.10
CA PRO A 47 40.55 -20.55 7.33
C PRO A 47 39.15 -21.09 7.05
N TYR A 48 38.11 -20.48 7.62
CA TYR A 48 36.74 -20.97 7.55
C TYR A 48 35.96 -20.32 6.41
N THR A 49 35.22 -21.17 5.70
CA THR A 49 34.09 -20.75 4.85
C THR A 49 32.80 -21.02 5.61
N PHE A 50 31.85 -20.10 5.55
CA PHE A 50 30.54 -20.23 6.19
C PHE A 50 29.49 -20.71 5.21
N ASP A 51 28.58 -21.56 5.67
CA ASP A 51 27.42 -21.98 4.88
C ASP A 51 26.43 -20.84 4.66
N PHE A 52 26.18 -20.03 5.68
CA PHE A 52 25.30 -18.89 5.55
C PHE A 52 25.61 -17.77 6.55
N CYS A 53 25.11 -16.58 6.26
CA CYS A 53 24.94 -15.52 7.24
C CYS A 53 23.44 -15.17 7.38
N MET A 54 23.06 -14.65 8.55
CA MET A 54 21.71 -14.18 8.82
C MET A 54 21.76 -12.85 9.56
N CYS A 55 20.83 -11.96 9.21
CA CYS A 55 20.76 -10.62 9.77
C CYS A 55 19.30 -10.22 10.04
N ASN A 56 19.07 -9.60 11.20
CA ASN A 56 17.87 -8.81 11.45
C ASN A 56 18.30 -7.33 11.53
N PRO A 57 18.17 -6.55 10.45
CA PRO A 57 18.71 -5.20 10.39
C PRO A 57 17.87 -4.23 11.25
N PRO A 58 18.46 -3.12 11.71
CA PRO A 58 17.69 -1.99 12.23
C PRO A 58 16.76 -1.45 11.14
N PHE A 59 15.47 -1.29 11.46
CA PHE A 59 14.47 -1.01 10.43
C PHE A 59 14.33 0.46 10.04
N TYR A 60 14.65 1.37 10.96
CA TYR A 60 14.27 2.77 10.85
C TYR A 60 15.49 3.68 10.64
N SER A 61 15.29 4.80 9.95
CA SER A 61 16.29 5.86 9.82
C SER A 61 16.30 6.85 10.98
N SER A 62 15.19 6.94 11.71
CA SER A 62 15.01 7.85 12.84
C SER A 62 13.90 7.38 13.77
N LEU A 63 13.85 7.96 14.98
CA LEU A 63 12.73 7.77 15.91
C LEU A 63 11.40 8.26 15.31
N GLN A 64 11.44 9.32 14.49
CA GLN A 64 10.23 9.85 13.86
C GLN A 64 9.62 8.82 12.90
N GLU A 65 10.44 8.21 12.05
CA GLU A 65 9.99 7.15 11.14
C GLU A 65 9.42 5.96 11.92
N LEU A 66 10.03 5.59 13.05
CA LEU A 66 9.49 4.54 13.92
C LEU A 66 8.05 4.84 14.36
N TYR A 67 7.77 6.07 14.83
CA TYR A 67 6.43 6.47 15.27
C TYR A 67 5.44 6.60 14.10
N GLU A 68 5.88 7.10 12.95
CA GLU A 68 5.06 7.33 11.76
C GLU A 68 4.83 6.08 10.90
N SER A 69 5.66 5.04 11.06
CA SER A 69 5.58 3.77 10.31
C SER A 69 4.24 3.05 10.48
N ARG A 70 3.42 3.49 11.43
CA ARG A 70 2.12 2.93 11.74
C ARG A 70 1.01 3.89 11.38
N SER A 71 0.05 3.37 10.60
CA SER A 71 -1.20 4.08 10.35
C SER A 71 -1.87 4.52 11.67
N PRO A 72 -2.21 5.80 11.83
CA PRO A 72 -2.91 6.30 13.03
C PRO A 72 -4.27 5.62 13.28
N ALA A 73 -4.86 5.01 12.23
CA ALA A 73 -6.09 4.24 12.33
C ALA A 73 -5.91 2.86 12.98
N ARG A 74 -4.65 2.41 13.18
CA ARG A 74 -4.34 1.10 13.74
C ARG A 74 -4.19 1.22 15.26
N PRO A 75 -4.85 0.35 16.06
CA PRO A 75 -4.65 0.32 17.51
C PRO A 75 -3.17 0.20 17.86
N PRO A 76 -2.69 0.81 18.96
CA PRO A 76 -1.29 0.71 19.37
C PRO A 76 -0.82 -0.75 19.45
N PRO A 77 0.48 -1.02 19.25
CA PRO A 77 0.98 -2.39 19.32
C PRO A 77 0.70 -2.95 20.71
N LYS A 78 0.29 -4.21 20.77
CA LYS A 78 0.20 -4.92 22.05
C LYS A 78 1.58 -5.24 22.63
N ASN A 79 2.61 -5.21 21.79
CA ASN A 79 4.00 -5.45 22.19
C ASN A 79 4.65 -4.12 22.53
N GLY A 80 5.42 -4.06 23.61
CA GLY A 80 6.27 -2.90 23.90
C GLY A 80 7.39 -2.77 22.87
N PHE A 81 7.72 -1.54 22.48
CA PHE A 81 8.96 -1.26 21.77
C PHE A 81 10.09 -1.17 22.81
N THR A 82 10.77 -2.29 23.05
CA THR A 82 11.84 -2.39 24.05
C THR A 82 13.23 -2.58 23.42
N GLY A 83 13.33 -2.55 22.09
CA GLY A 83 14.61 -2.63 21.40
C GLY A 83 15.48 -1.41 21.71
N SER A 84 16.79 -1.61 21.78
CA SER A 84 17.71 -0.49 21.96
C SER A 84 17.67 0.43 20.72
N PRO A 85 18.02 1.73 20.84
CA PRO A 85 18.10 2.59 19.67
C PRO A 85 19.02 2.03 18.56
N HIS A 86 20.12 1.35 18.91
CA HIS A 86 21.02 0.71 17.96
C HIS A 86 20.40 -0.51 17.25
N GLU A 87 19.49 -1.24 17.91
CA GLU A 87 18.75 -2.34 17.28
C GLU A 87 17.62 -1.85 16.34
N LEU A 88 17.11 -0.63 16.57
CA LEU A 88 15.94 -0.12 15.85
C LEU A 88 16.31 0.85 14.74
N ILE A 89 17.36 1.66 14.93
CA ILE A 89 17.68 2.80 14.07
C ILE A 89 19.08 2.68 13.49
N THR A 90 19.20 2.96 12.20
CA THR A 90 20.48 3.06 11.49
C THR A 90 20.43 4.16 10.44
N GLU A 91 21.57 4.76 10.12
CA GLU A 91 21.63 5.83 9.13
C GLU A 91 21.11 5.36 7.76
N GLY A 92 20.14 6.08 7.19
CA GLY A 92 19.48 5.71 5.93
C GLY A 92 18.54 4.50 6.02
N GLY A 93 18.25 4.03 7.25
CA GLY A 93 17.28 2.98 7.54
C GLY A 93 17.63 1.61 6.98
N GLU A 94 16.64 0.71 7.02
CA GLU A 94 16.76 -0.67 6.56
C GLU A 94 17.38 -0.80 5.17
N LEU A 95 16.95 0.04 4.22
CA LEU A 95 17.37 -0.06 2.83
C LEU A 95 18.87 0.19 2.67
N LYS A 96 19.40 1.25 3.29
CA LYS A 96 20.83 1.57 3.24
C LYS A 96 21.66 0.48 3.93
N PHE A 97 21.18 -0.04 5.06
CA PHE A 97 21.82 -1.15 5.77
C PHE A 97 21.89 -2.42 4.91
N CYS A 98 20.77 -2.84 4.33
CA CYS A 98 20.73 -4.03 3.48
C CYS A 98 21.56 -3.87 2.19
N ARG A 99 21.56 -2.68 1.57
CA ARG A 99 22.44 -2.37 0.42
C ARG A 99 23.92 -2.46 0.77
N LYS A 100 24.29 -2.04 1.98
CA LYS A 100 25.66 -2.21 2.49
C LYS A 100 26.01 -3.69 2.67
N LEU A 101 25.12 -4.49 3.24
CA LEU A 101 25.32 -5.94 3.34
C LEU A 101 25.47 -6.60 1.95
N LEU A 102 24.64 -6.18 0.98
CA LEU A 102 24.75 -6.64 -0.41
C LEU A 102 26.11 -6.25 -1.01
N LYS A 103 26.58 -5.01 -0.79
CA LYS A 103 27.90 -4.57 -1.25
C LYS A 103 29.04 -5.42 -0.65
N GLU A 104 29.07 -5.58 0.67
CA GLU A 104 30.09 -6.38 1.36
C GLU A 104 30.01 -7.86 0.94
N SER A 105 28.81 -8.38 0.65
CA SER A 105 28.66 -9.77 0.18
C SER A 105 29.38 -10.05 -1.14
N LYS A 106 29.50 -9.06 -2.04
CA LYS A 106 30.26 -9.21 -3.29
C LYS A 106 31.76 -9.40 -3.02
N GLU A 107 32.27 -8.71 -2.00
CA GLU A 107 33.67 -8.81 -1.58
C GLU A 107 33.95 -10.15 -0.88
N GLN A 108 32.95 -10.69 -0.16
CA GLN A 108 33.06 -11.92 0.64
C GLN A 108 32.38 -13.15 0.00
N LYS A 109 32.15 -13.12 -1.31
CA LYS A 109 31.39 -14.13 -2.06
C LYS A 109 31.92 -15.57 -1.95
N ASP A 110 33.24 -15.72 -1.74
CA ASP A 110 33.92 -17.02 -1.62
C ASP A 110 34.01 -17.48 -0.15
N LYS A 111 33.67 -16.59 0.80
CA LYS A 111 33.74 -16.85 2.24
C LYS A 111 32.40 -17.26 2.83
N ILE A 112 31.28 -16.88 2.22
CA ILE A 112 29.92 -17.23 2.67
C ILE A 112 29.13 -17.77 1.47
N ARG A 113 28.57 -18.98 1.59
CA ARG A 113 27.83 -19.63 0.48
C ARG A 113 26.46 -18.98 0.25
N ILE A 114 25.70 -18.68 1.30
CA ILE A 114 24.36 -18.07 1.22
C ILE A 114 24.27 -16.85 2.12
N PHE A 115 23.95 -15.70 1.56
CA PHE A 115 23.69 -14.49 2.33
C PHE A 115 22.20 -14.35 2.58
N THR A 116 21.80 -14.01 3.81
CA THR A 116 20.39 -13.78 4.14
C THR A 116 20.19 -12.55 5.02
N THR A 117 19.06 -11.87 4.84
CA THR A 117 18.60 -10.80 5.73
C THR A 117 17.08 -10.83 5.88
N MET A 118 16.59 -10.51 7.08
CA MET A 118 15.18 -10.20 7.27
C MET A 118 14.89 -8.78 6.79
N VAL A 119 13.73 -8.58 6.19
CA VAL A 119 13.23 -7.29 5.72
C VAL A 119 11.91 -6.99 6.42
N GLY A 120 11.85 -5.85 7.09
CA GLY A 120 10.75 -5.29 7.85
C GLY A 120 9.69 -4.64 6.97
N HIS A 121 10.09 -4.01 5.86
CA HIS A 121 9.21 -3.23 5.00
C HIS A 121 9.13 -3.79 3.57
N LYS A 122 7.91 -4.03 3.08
CA LYS A 122 7.69 -4.62 1.74
C LYS A 122 8.27 -3.79 0.60
N TYR A 123 8.25 -2.46 0.71
CA TYR A 123 8.82 -1.58 -0.31
C TYR A 123 10.34 -1.72 -0.39
N ASN A 124 11.04 -1.88 0.74
CA ASN A 124 12.48 -2.13 0.75
C ASN A 124 12.83 -3.48 0.09
N LEU A 125 12.00 -4.51 0.27
CA LEU A 125 12.21 -5.78 -0.42
C LEU A 125 12.17 -5.60 -1.96
N ALA A 126 11.24 -4.79 -2.47
CA ALA A 126 11.12 -4.55 -3.90
C ALA A 126 12.39 -3.88 -4.47
N GLU A 127 12.91 -2.86 -3.78
CA GLU A 127 14.16 -2.18 -4.12
C GLU A 127 15.37 -3.12 -4.10
N LEU A 128 15.52 -3.92 -3.03
CA LEU A 128 16.63 -4.87 -2.91
C LEU A 128 16.61 -5.96 -3.99
N ILE A 129 15.41 -6.39 -4.41
CA ILE A 129 15.25 -7.31 -5.54
C ILE A 129 15.69 -6.65 -6.85
N GLN A 130 15.41 -5.35 -7.05
CA GLN A 130 15.90 -4.63 -8.23
C GLN A 130 17.43 -4.53 -8.23
N ASP A 131 18.03 -4.23 -7.08
CA ASP A 131 19.50 -4.18 -6.93
C ASP A 131 20.14 -5.54 -7.30
N LEU A 132 19.60 -6.66 -6.76
CA LEU A 132 20.08 -8.01 -7.06
C LEU A 132 19.95 -8.37 -8.55
N LYS A 133 18.83 -7.98 -9.19
CA LYS A 133 18.62 -8.19 -10.63
C LYS A 133 19.60 -7.39 -11.48
N ALA A 134 19.84 -6.13 -11.13
CA ALA A 134 20.78 -5.27 -11.84
C ALA A 134 22.21 -5.87 -11.83
N ASP A 135 22.60 -6.47 -10.71
CA ASP A 135 23.87 -7.15 -10.55
C ASP A 135 23.88 -8.61 -11.07
N LYS A 136 22.76 -9.11 -11.58
CA LYS A 136 22.57 -10.51 -12.03
C LYS A 136 22.92 -11.56 -10.96
N ILE A 137 22.64 -11.24 -9.70
CA ILE A 137 22.87 -12.15 -8.56
C ILE A 137 21.68 -13.10 -8.43
N ILE A 138 21.94 -14.39 -8.16
CA ILE A 138 20.90 -15.39 -7.92
C ILE A 138 20.29 -15.16 -6.54
N TYR A 139 18.97 -15.08 -6.45
CA TYR A 139 18.27 -14.75 -5.20
C TYR A 139 16.93 -15.47 -5.04
N THR A 140 16.45 -15.59 -3.81
CA THR A 140 15.09 -16.03 -3.46
C THR A 140 14.57 -15.21 -2.29
N HIS A 141 13.26 -15.21 -2.09
CA HIS A 141 12.65 -14.53 -0.94
C HIS A 141 11.46 -15.31 -0.40
N THR A 142 11.11 -15.03 0.85
CA THR A 142 10.01 -15.65 1.58
C THR A 142 9.26 -14.61 2.40
N GLU A 143 8.05 -14.96 2.83
CA GLU A 143 7.28 -14.22 3.83
C GLU A 143 7.25 -14.99 5.16
N PHE A 144 7.31 -14.25 6.27
CA PHE A 144 7.08 -14.72 7.63
C PHE A 144 5.83 -14.01 8.18
N CYS A 145 4.72 -14.74 8.29
CA CYS A 145 3.44 -14.20 8.78
C CYS A 145 3.18 -14.68 10.21
N GLN A 146 3.29 -13.79 11.20
CA GLN A 146 2.99 -14.09 12.60
C GLN A 146 1.91 -13.12 13.11
N GLY A 147 0.66 -13.61 13.15
CA GLY A 147 -0.50 -12.78 13.50
C GLY A 147 -0.70 -11.63 12.50
N ARG A 148 -0.58 -10.38 12.99
CA ARG A 148 -0.71 -9.16 12.16
C ARG A 148 0.62 -8.60 11.67
N VAL A 149 1.73 -9.20 12.08
CA VAL A 149 3.08 -8.76 11.71
C VAL A 149 3.57 -9.66 10.59
N THR A 150 3.85 -9.03 9.45
CA THR A 150 4.52 -9.67 8.32
C THR A 150 5.96 -9.17 8.27
N ARG A 151 6.88 -10.09 8.04
CA ARG A 151 8.28 -9.84 7.67
C ARG A 151 8.59 -10.63 6.41
N TRP A 152 9.68 -10.28 5.75
CA TRP A 152 10.18 -11.01 4.60
C TRP A 152 11.59 -11.50 4.87
N GLY A 153 11.97 -12.64 4.32
CA GLY A 153 13.35 -13.09 4.27
C GLY A 153 13.85 -12.95 2.85
N LEU A 154 15.01 -12.32 2.67
CA LEU A 154 15.71 -12.25 1.39
C LEU A 154 16.99 -13.07 1.50
N ALA A 155 17.25 -13.91 0.51
CA ALA A 155 18.45 -14.73 0.42
C ALA A 155 19.06 -14.62 -0.97
N TRP A 156 20.40 -14.59 -1.05
CA TRP A 156 21.13 -14.56 -2.32
C TRP A 156 22.43 -15.35 -2.23
N THR A 157 22.95 -15.74 -3.39
CA THR A 157 24.21 -16.49 -3.51
C THR A 157 24.96 -16.08 -4.77
N PHE A 158 26.28 -16.21 -4.71
CA PHE A 158 27.19 -16.06 -5.84
C PHE A 158 27.67 -17.42 -6.38
N GLN A 159 27.21 -18.52 -5.77
CA GLN A 159 27.59 -19.88 -6.12
C GLN A 159 26.72 -20.41 -7.25
N ASP A 160 27.25 -21.33 -8.04
CA ASP A 160 26.59 -21.91 -9.22
C ASP A 160 25.66 -23.08 -8.84
N TYR A 161 24.70 -22.83 -7.95
CA TYR A 161 23.63 -23.77 -7.65
C TYR A 161 22.28 -23.06 -7.60
N ASN A 162 21.24 -23.78 -8.00
CA ASN A 162 19.91 -23.22 -8.09
C ASN A 162 19.26 -23.09 -6.70
N ILE A 163 19.33 -21.90 -6.11
CA ILE A 163 18.71 -21.61 -4.82
C ILE A 163 17.19 -21.82 -4.83
N HIS A 164 16.54 -21.78 -6.00
CA HIS A 164 15.11 -22.06 -6.14
C HIS A 164 14.79 -23.56 -6.04
N GLU A 165 15.73 -24.44 -6.35
CA GLU A 165 15.56 -25.90 -6.21
C GLU A 165 15.83 -26.36 -4.77
N LEU A 166 16.70 -25.64 -4.04
CA LEU A 166 16.96 -25.88 -2.61
C LEU A 166 15.77 -25.54 -1.72
N VAL A 167 14.90 -24.64 -2.19
CA VAL A 167 13.64 -24.32 -1.49
C VAL A 167 12.53 -25.16 -2.14
N PRO A 168 11.98 -26.19 -1.46
CA PRO A 168 10.87 -26.94 -2.02
C PRO A 168 9.75 -25.98 -2.41
N SER A 169 9.17 -26.16 -3.61
CA SER A 169 8.13 -25.28 -4.13
C SER A 169 7.09 -25.05 -3.03
N ARG A 170 6.99 -23.80 -2.59
CA ARG A 170 5.96 -23.35 -1.65
C ARG A 170 4.64 -23.09 -2.35
N ASP A 171 4.40 -23.71 -3.50
CA ASP A 171 3.09 -23.84 -4.12
C ASP A 171 2.18 -24.73 -3.25
N LYS A 172 1.90 -24.31 -2.01
CA LYS A 172 0.50 -24.24 -1.68
C LYS A 172 -0.07 -23.29 -2.72
N LEU A 173 -0.83 -23.80 -3.69
CA LEU A 173 -1.68 -22.96 -4.53
C LEU A 173 -2.18 -21.85 -3.62
N ARG A 174 -1.85 -20.58 -3.89
CA ARG A 174 -2.53 -19.47 -3.24
C ARG A 174 -3.98 -19.86 -3.32
N LYS A 175 -4.66 -20.13 -2.17
CA LYS A 175 -6.06 -20.55 -2.18
C LYS A 175 -6.73 -19.58 -3.13
N LYS A 176 -7.23 -20.05 -4.29
CA LYS A 176 -7.87 -19.18 -5.28
C LYS A 176 -8.79 -18.29 -4.48
N THR A 177 -8.47 -17.01 -4.41
CA THR A 177 -9.17 -16.13 -3.48
C THR A 177 -10.59 -16.10 -3.97
N LEU A 178 -11.51 -16.69 -3.21
CA LEU A 178 -12.89 -16.75 -3.65
C LEU A 178 -13.32 -15.30 -3.94
N PRO A 179 -13.91 -15.05 -5.12
CA PRO A 179 -14.34 -13.70 -5.46
C PRO A 179 -15.35 -13.25 -4.42
N LEU A 180 -15.27 -11.97 -4.03
CA LEU A 180 -16.25 -11.40 -3.12
C LEU A 180 -17.60 -11.45 -3.83
N THR A 181 -18.48 -12.29 -3.31
CA THR A 181 -19.78 -12.57 -3.91
C THR A 181 -20.86 -11.86 -3.10
N TYR A 182 -21.72 -11.13 -3.79
CA TYR A 182 -22.88 -10.46 -3.24
C TYR A 182 -24.12 -10.83 -4.07
N LEU A 183 -25.15 -11.33 -3.40
CA LEU A 183 -26.46 -11.54 -3.98
C LEU A 183 -27.16 -10.19 -4.17
N LEU A 184 -27.46 -9.81 -5.41
CA LEU A 184 -28.18 -8.59 -5.74
C LEU A 184 -29.67 -8.83 -5.49
N PRO A 185 -30.32 -8.20 -4.50
CA PRO A 185 -31.74 -8.43 -4.27
C PRO A 185 -32.59 -7.86 -5.42
N GLU A 186 -33.74 -8.48 -5.65
CA GLU A 186 -34.74 -7.99 -6.59
C GLU A 186 -35.27 -6.63 -6.14
N LEU A 187 -35.47 -5.73 -7.10
CA LEU A 187 -35.94 -4.38 -6.84
C LEU A 187 -37.39 -4.24 -7.34
N PRO A 188 -38.27 -3.54 -6.59
CA PRO A 188 -39.63 -3.27 -7.04
C PRO A 188 -39.62 -2.57 -8.41
N ASN A 189 -40.52 -2.99 -9.30
CA ASN A 189 -40.72 -2.39 -10.63
C ASN A 189 -39.52 -2.48 -11.60
N CYS A 190 -38.59 -3.43 -11.39
CA CYS A 190 -37.45 -3.65 -12.27
C CYS A 190 -37.38 -5.11 -12.73
N VAL A 191 -37.00 -5.35 -13.99
CA VAL A 191 -36.81 -6.71 -14.50
C VAL A 191 -35.55 -7.33 -13.87
N TYR A 192 -35.71 -8.47 -13.19
CA TYR A 192 -34.61 -9.15 -12.50
C TYR A 192 -33.76 -10.01 -13.45
N ASN A 193 -32.85 -9.35 -14.16
CA ASN A 193 -31.91 -9.96 -15.09
C ASN A 193 -30.51 -9.32 -15.03
N VAL A 194 -29.54 -9.97 -15.69
CA VAL A 194 -28.13 -9.55 -15.69
C VAL A 194 -27.94 -8.18 -16.35
N GLU A 195 -28.67 -7.88 -17.40
CA GLU A 195 -28.50 -6.65 -18.19
C GLU A 195 -28.96 -5.41 -17.42
N THR A 196 -30.12 -5.49 -16.77
CA THR A 196 -30.63 -4.45 -15.88
C THR A 196 -29.70 -4.26 -14.68
N ALA A 197 -29.22 -5.36 -14.08
CA ALA A 197 -28.29 -5.30 -12.96
C ALA A 197 -26.96 -4.64 -13.34
N VAL A 198 -26.38 -5.02 -14.49
CA VAL A 198 -25.13 -4.44 -15.00
C VAL A 198 -25.30 -2.97 -15.33
N THR A 199 -26.43 -2.57 -15.93
CA THR A 199 -26.71 -1.16 -16.24
C THR A 199 -26.70 -0.31 -14.97
N LYS A 200 -27.33 -0.81 -13.90
CA LYS A 200 -27.32 -0.12 -12.60
C LYS A 200 -25.93 -0.07 -11.97
N ILE A 201 -25.17 -1.17 -12.03
CA ILE A 201 -23.78 -1.20 -11.55
C ILE A 201 -22.91 -0.22 -12.33
N LYS A 202 -23.05 -0.14 -13.66
CA LYS A 202 -22.31 0.83 -14.49
C LYS A 202 -22.57 2.26 -14.04
N ASN A 203 -23.82 2.62 -13.77
CA ASN A 203 -24.16 3.96 -13.25
C ASN A 203 -23.47 4.23 -11.90
N MET A 204 -23.47 3.24 -10.98
CA MET A 204 -22.76 3.37 -9.70
C MET A 204 -21.24 3.49 -9.87
N LEU A 205 -20.65 2.80 -10.84
CA LEU A 205 -19.22 2.93 -11.15
C LEU A 205 -18.90 4.33 -11.70
N ILE A 206 -19.77 4.88 -12.54
CA ILE A 206 -19.66 6.26 -13.06
C ILE A 206 -19.77 7.26 -11.90
N ASP A 207 -20.73 7.08 -10.98
CA ASP A 207 -20.88 7.93 -9.79
C ASP A 207 -19.62 7.91 -8.89
N LEU A 208 -18.91 6.79 -8.89
CA LEU A 208 -17.63 6.64 -8.20
C LEU A 208 -16.44 7.14 -9.04
N ASN A 209 -16.65 7.73 -10.22
CA ASN A 209 -15.59 8.15 -11.12
C ASN A 209 -14.60 7.01 -11.45
N MET A 210 -15.12 5.79 -11.58
CA MET A 210 -14.37 4.60 -11.94
C MET A 210 -14.49 4.34 -13.44
N MET A 211 -13.36 4.03 -14.07
CA MET A 211 -13.35 3.59 -15.46
C MET A 211 -13.72 2.11 -15.50
N TYR A 212 -14.49 1.71 -16.51
CA TYR A 212 -14.77 0.30 -16.74
C TYR A 212 -14.79 -0.05 -18.22
N LYS A 213 -14.48 -1.32 -18.55
CA LYS A 213 -14.55 -1.88 -19.89
C LYS A 213 -15.25 -3.23 -19.86
N VAL A 214 -16.21 -3.46 -20.75
CA VAL A 214 -16.82 -4.80 -20.86
C VAL A 214 -15.82 -5.73 -21.52
N ILE A 215 -15.41 -6.79 -20.83
CA ILE A 215 -14.47 -7.81 -21.35
C ILE A 215 -15.22 -8.98 -21.97
N GLU A 216 -16.35 -9.38 -21.38
CA GLU A 216 -17.10 -10.56 -21.79
C GLU A 216 -18.61 -10.34 -21.63
N LYS A 217 -19.39 -10.71 -22.65
CA LYS A 217 -20.86 -10.75 -22.61
C LYS A 217 -21.31 -12.11 -23.14
N ARG A 218 -21.72 -13.01 -22.24
CA ARG A 218 -22.24 -14.34 -22.58
C ARG A 218 -23.58 -14.54 -21.87
N GLY A 219 -24.70 -14.29 -22.55
CA GLY A 219 -26.07 -14.53 -22.06
C GLY A 219 -26.29 -14.14 -20.59
N ASN A 220 -26.15 -15.10 -19.68
CA ASN A 220 -26.32 -14.97 -18.23
C ASN A 220 -25.09 -14.47 -17.46
N ASN A 221 -24.06 -13.96 -18.15
CA ASN A 221 -22.81 -13.54 -17.55
C ASN A 221 -22.24 -12.31 -18.27
N ILE A 222 -21.92 -11.26 -17.51
CA ILE A 222 -21.23 -10.08 -18.01
C ILE A 222 -20.03 -9.78 -17.10
N CYS A 223 -18.85 -9.63 -17.70
CA CYS A 223 -17.60 -9.29 -17.02
C CYS A 223 -17.15 -7.88 -17.41
N LEU A 224 -16.79 -7.08 -16.41
CA LEU A 224 -16.24 -5.74 -16.52
C LEU A 224 -14.82 -5.72 -15.95
N ASP A 225 -13.89 -5.13 -16.70
CA ASP A 225 -12.63 -4.60 -16.17
C ASP A 225 -12.95 -3.29 -15.47
N VAL A 226 -12.49 -3.08 -14.24
CA VAL A 226 -12.81 -1.87 -13.46
C VAL A 226 -11.52 -1.28 -12.88
N ILE A 227 -11.27 -0.01 -13.17
CA ILE A 227 -10.08 0.72 -12.74
C ILE A 227 -10.50 2.02 -12.04
N ALA A 228 -9.94 2.24 -10.85
CA ALA A 228 -10.06 3.51 -10.13
C ALA A 228 -8.69 4.13 -9.86
N LYS A 229 -8.51 5.38 -10.27
CA LYS A 229 -7.29 6.16 -9.98
C LYS A 229 -7.33 6.86 -8.61
N THR A 230 -8.52 7.05 -8.03
CA THR A 230 -8.70 7.74 -6.75
C THR A 230 -9.78 7.06 -5.90
N ASN A 231 -9.70 7.20 -4.58
CA ASN A 231 -10.68 6.62 -3.65
C ASN A 231 -11.89 7.56 -3.47
N THR A 232 -13.00 7.21 -4.12
CA THR A 232 -14.25 7.96 -4.11
C THR A 232 -15.37 7.29 -3.30
N TRP A 233 -15.24 5.99 -3.02
CA TRP A 233 -16.21 5.18 -2.29
C TRP A 233 -16.09 5.28 -0.77
N SER A 234 -14.95 5.76 -0.25
CA SER A 234 -14.74 5.97 1.18
C SER A 234 -15.37 7.26 1.70
N ASN A 235 -15.69 7.29 3.00
CA ASN A 235 -16.19 8.48 3.71
C ASN A 235 -17.49 9.11 3.16
N GLN A 236 -18.28 8.37 2.38
CA GLN A 236 -19.47 8.93 1.75
C GLN A 236 -20.53 9.46 2.71
N ARG A 237 -20.68 8.86 3.89
CA ARG A 237 -21.60 9.38 4.91
C ARG A 237 -21.17 10.75 5.43
N ARG A 238 -19.85 10.97 5.57
CA ARG A 238 -19.27 12.28 5.93
C ARG A 238 -19.48 13.29 4.80
N LYS A 239 -19.21 12.90 3.54
CA LYS A 239 -19.45 13.74 2.36
C LYS A 239 -20.94 14.13 2.21
N LYS A 240 -21.87 13.18 2.32
CA LYS A 240 -23.33 13.44 2.29
C LYS A 240 -23.79 14.38 3.41
N ARG A 241 -23.24 14.26 4.62
CA ARG A 241 -23.53 15.18 5.74
C ARG A 241 -23.00 16.59 5.48
N MET A 242 -21.81 16.70 4.89
CA MET A 242 -21.22 17.99 4.53
C MET A 242 -22.01 18.67 3.41
N MET A 243 -22.38 17.93 2.35
CA MET A 243 -23.23 18.44 1.27
C MET A 243 -24.60 18.89 1.78
N LYS A 244 -25.26 18.13 2.65
CA LYS A 244 -26.53 18.56 3.28
C LYS A 244 -26.39 19.80 4.14
N ARG A 245 -25.23 20.02 4.79
CA ARG A 245 -24.96 21.26 5.54
C ARG A 245 -24.79 22.44 4.59
N ILE A 246 -24.02 22.27 3.52
CA ILE A 246 -23.81 23.29 2.49
C ILE A 246 -25.14 23.62 1.78
N GLU A 247 -25.95 22.63 1.43
CA GLU A 247 -27.29 22.82 0.88
C GLU A 247 -28.20 23.57 1.87
N ALA A 248 -28.20 23.20 3.15
CA ALA A 248 -28.97 23.89 4.17
C ALA A 248 -28.49 25.35 4.39
N GLU A 249 -27.19 25.60 4.29
CA GLU A 249 -26.60 26.95 4.36
C GLU A 249 -26.93 27.77 3.11
N ASN A 250 -26.90 27.17 1.92
CA ASN A 250 -27.30 27.82 0.67
C ASN A 250 -28.80 28.14 0.64
N VAL A 251 -29.66 27.23 1.12
CA VAL A 251 -31.10 27.47 1.26
C VAL A 251 -31.39 28.58 2.28
N LYS A 252 -30.60 28.69 3.36
CA LYS A 252 -30.68 29.81 4.30
C LYS A 252 -30.23 31.13 3.68
N LYS A 253 -29.17 31.13 2.87
CA LYS A 253 -28.71 32.31 2.12
C LYS A 253 -29.75 32.79 1.10
N ILE A 254 -30.34 31.87 0.33
CA ILE A 254 -31.40 32.20 -0.65
C ILE A 254 -32.62 32.79 0.06
N LYS A 255 -33.01 32.28 1.23
CA LYS A 255 -34.10 32.84 2.06
C LYS A 255 -33.77 34.21 2.65
N HIS A 256 -32.50 34.48 2.96
CA HIS A 256 -32.06 35.81 3.41
C HIS A 256 -32.11 36.81 2.26
N ASP A 257 -31.60 36.43 1.08
CA ASP A 257 -31.61 37.28 -0.13
C ASP A 257 -33.03 37.54 -0.69
N THR A 258 -34.00 36.66 -0.40
CA THR A 258 -35.42 36.90 -0.75
C THR A 258 -36.16 37.73 0.30
N ALA A 259 -35.74 37.71 1.57
CA ALA A 259 -36.29 38.60 2.59
C ALA A 259 -35.82 40.05 2.37
N ASP A 260 -34.53 40.24 2.05
CA ASP A 260 -33.95 41.57 1.80
C ASP A 260 -34.46 42.24 0.50
N LYS A 261 -35.10 41.47 -0.41
CA LYS A 261 -35.75 42.01 -1.61
C LYS A 261 -37.22 42.40 -1.42
N VAL A 262 -37.89 41.94 -0.35
CA VAL A 262 -39.29 42.30 -0.07
C VAL A 262 -39.38 43.58 0.77
N ASP A 263 -38.34 43.90 1.54
CA ASP A 263 -38.27 45.15 2.34
C ASP A 263 -37.79 46.39 1.53
N ALA A 264 -37.43 46.23 0.25
CA ALA A 264 -36.91 47.34 -0.58
C ALA A 264 -37.95 48.04 -1.47
N GLU A 265 -39.23 47.61 -1.48
CA GLU A 265 -40.30 48.26 -2.27
C GLU A 265 -41.25 49.17 -1.45
N GLN A 266 -40.95 49.44 -0.18
CA GLN A 266 -41.64 50.48 0.60
C GLN A 266 -40.63 51.43 1.22
N HIS A 267 -40.22 52.45 0.45
CA HIS A 267 -39.93 53.81 0.92
C HIS A 267 -39.33 54.63 -0.23
N VAL A 268 -40.20 55.19 -1.07
CA VAL A 268 -39.86 56.35 -1.91
C VAL A 268 -40.42 57.58 -1.19
N ASN A 269 -39.54 58.41 -0.62
CA ASN A 269 -39.60 59.87 -0.72
C ASN A 269 -38.43 60.55 0.04
N ASP A 270 -37.82 61.48 -0.69
CA ASP A 270 -37.11 62.70 -0.29
C ASP A 270 -35.60 62.72 0.09
N ALA A 271 -34.93 63.71 -0.54
CA ALA A 271 -33.59 64.30 -0.37
C ALA A 271 -32.38 63.49 -0.90
N VAL A 272 -31.72 63.85 -2.04
CA VAL A 272 -30.80 65.00 -2.29
C VAL A 272 -29.73 65.04 -1.18
N ASP A 273 -28.42 64.82 -1.38
CA ASP A 273 -27.47 65.38 -2.34
C ASP A 273 -26.12 64.60 -2.27
N ALA A 274 -25.25 64.80 -3.28
CA ALA A 274 -23.77 64.70 -3.27
C ALA A 274 -23.05 63.45 -2.69
N SER A 275 -22.00 62.85 -3.25
CA SER A 275 -21.22 62.97 -4.49
C SER A 275 -20.03 61.99 -4.35
N SER A 276 -19.62 61.37 -5.47
CA SER A 276 -18.25 60.87 -5.75
C SER A 276 -17.72 59.68 -4.91
N SER A 277 -17.04 58.66 -5.41
CA SER A 277 -16.31 58.40 -6.66
C SER A 277 -15.98 56.89 -6.67
N LEU A 278 -16.26 56.14 -7.76
CA LEU A 278 -15.29 55.64 -8.77
C LEU A 278 -14.30 54.58 -8.20
N ILE A 279 -14.02 53.40 -8.78
CA ILE A 279 -13.99 52.97 -10.19
C ILE A 279 -13.78 51.43 -10.31
N SER A 280 -14.42 50.85 -11.32
CA SER A 280 -14.09 49.70 -12.22
C SER A 280 -13.45 48.40 -11.68
N ASN A 281 -14.09 47.24 -11.82
CA ASN A 281 -14.26 46.37 -13.01
C ASN A 281 -12.99 45.65 -13.51
N GLY A 282 -13.10 44.34 -13.75
CA GLY A 282 -12.16 43.62 -14.63
C GLY A 282 -12.16 42.10 -14.50
N SER A 283 -13.19 41.43 -15.01
CA SER A 283 -13.27 40.00 -15.29
C SER A 283 -12.48 39.60 -16.54
N SER A 284 -12.03 38.35 -16.65
CA SER A 284 -11.63 37.70 -17.92
C SER A 284 -11.71 36.17 -17.81
N ILE A 285 -12.23 35.54 -18.87
CA ILE A 285 -12.50 34.10 -19.02
C ILE A 285 -11.87 33.62 -20.35
N SER A 286 -11.39 32.36 -20.32
CA SER A 286 -11.15 31.38 -21.43
C SER A 286 -9.90 31.54 -22.32
N PRO A 287 -9.36 30.47 -22.99
CA PRO A 287 -10.05 29.25 -23.49
C PRO A 287 -9.31 27.87 -23.43
N ILE A 288 -10.02 26.84 -23.91
CA ILE A 288 -9.66 25.41 -24.16
C ILE A 288 -8.79 25.25 -25.43
N PRO A 289 -8.03 24.14 -25.59
CA PRO A 289 -8.06 23.41 -26.87
C PRO A 289 -8.11 21.86 -26.79
N GLU A 290 -8.68 21.24 -27.84
CA GLU A 290 -8.79 19.79 -28.11
C GLU A 290 -7.76 19.30 -29.18
N THR A 291 -7.25 18.05 -29.01
CA THR A 291 -6.62 17.10 -29.99
C THR A 291 -5.32 17.53 -30.71
N ASN A 292 -4.32 16.70 -31.07
CA ASN A 292 -4.22 15.28 -31.45
C ASN A 292 -2.75 14.74 -31.34
N ASP A 293 -2.62 13.45 -31.05
CA ASP A 293 -1.62 12.44 -31.45
C ASP A 293 -0.08 12.66 -31.36
N HIS A 294 0.57 11.87 -30.48
CA HIS A 294 1.88 11.23 -30.73
C HIS A 294 2.10 10.06 -29.74
N THR A 295 2.26 8.87 -30.31
CA THR A 295 2.80 7.64 -29.71
C THR A 295 4.06 7.88 -28.86
N GLN A 296 4.07 7.47 -27.58
CA GLN A 296 5.20 6.80 -26.89
C GLN A 296 4.92 6.52 -25.39
N ASN A 297 5.37 5.33 -24.97
CA ASN A 297 5.71 4.87 -23.62
C ASN A 297 4.58 4.69 -22.58
N ILE A 298 4.25 3.41 -22.36
CA ILE A 298 3.45 2.91 -21.23
C ILE A 298 4.20 3.26 -19.94
N THR A 299 3.76 4.33 -19.31
CA THR A 299 4.05 4.66 -17.91
C THR A 299 3.10 3.81 -17.05
N GLU A 300 3.64 3.06 -16.09
CA GLU A 300 2.86 2.36 -15.07
C GLU A 300 2.00 3.38 -14.32
N THR A 301 0.73 3.49 -14.69
CA THR A 301 -0.21 4.32 -13.94
C THR A 301 -0.57 3.59 -12.66
N GLU A 302 -0.10 4.09 -11.51
CA GLU A 302 -0.55 3.61 -10.19
C GLU A 302 -2.07 3.75 -10.09
N HIS A 303 -2.77 2.62 -10.06
CA HIS A 303 -4.20 2.57 -9.83
C HIS A 303 -4.47 2.27 -8.35
N VAL A 304 -5.48 2.92 -7.76
CA VAL A 304 -5.90 2.65 -6.38
C VAL A 304 -6.60 1.29 -6.28
N ILE A 305 -7.38 0.96 -7.32
CA ILE A 305 -8.01 -0.36 -7.51
C ILE A 305 -7.97 -0.72 -8.99
N HIS A 306 -7.55 -1.95 -9.29
CA HIS A 306 -7.84 -2.67 -10.53
C HIS A 306 -8.52 -3.99 -10.19
N ALA A 307 -9.74 -4.20 -10.67
CA ALA A 307 -10.55 -5.36 -10.31
C ALA A 307 -11.39 -5.86 -11.49
N ILE A 308 -11.64 -7.16 -11.50
CA ILE A 308 -12.63 -7.79 -12.38
C ILE A 308 -13.96 -7.88 -11.65
N LEU A 309 -15.00 -7.31 -12.25
CA LEU A 309 -16.37 -7.36 -11.76
C LEU A 309 -17.19 -8.25 -12.68
N LYS A 310 -17.87 -9.24 -12.12
CA LYS A 310 -18.66 -10.21 -12.85
C LYS A 310 -20.08 -10.25 -12.33
N VAL A 311 -21.06 -10.11 -13.21
CA VAL A 311 -22.50 -10.25 -12.88
C VAL A 311 -23.02 -11.51 -13.54
N ILE A 312 -23.47 -12.47 -12.73
CA ILE A 312 -23.89 -13.80 -13.18
C ILE A 312 -25.31 -14.06 -12.71
N LYS A 313 -26.18 -14.55 -13.59
CA LYS A 313 -27.43 -15.18 -13.17
C LYS A 313 -27.22 -16.67 -12.96
N LYS A 314 -27.45 -17.15 -11.73
CA LYS A 314 -27.46 -18.57 -11.37
C LYS A 314 -28.86 -18.91 -10.89
N GLU A 315 -29.53 -19.82 -11.59
CA GLU A 315 -30.93 -20.18 -11.31
C GLU A 315 -31.81 -18.91 -11.32
N ASN A 316 -32.44 -18.59 -10.19
CA ASN A 316 -33.27 -17.40 -10.02
C ASN A 316 -32.48 -16.19 -9.51
N ASP A 317 -31.23 -16.35 -9.07
CA ASP A 317 -30.46 -15.30 -8.40
C ASP A 317 -29.48 -14.57 -9.33
N VAL A 318 -29.33 -13.26 -9.14
CA VAL A 318 -28.29 -12.46 -9.79
C VAL A 318 -27.18 -12.17 -8.78
N LEU A 319 -25.98 -12.66 -9.08
CA LEU A 319 -24.80 -12.55 -8.24
C LEU A 319 -23.83 -11.52 -8.82
N LEU A 320 -23.36 -10.62 -7.97
CA LEU A 320 -22.21 -9.77 -8.20
C LEU A 320 -20.97 -10.41 -7.59
N GLN A 321 -19.96 -10.65 -8.41
CA GLN A 321 -18.65 -11.15 -8.00
C GLN A 321 -17.59 -10.12 -8.31
N MET A 322 -16.68 -9.84 -7.37
CA MET A 322 -15.52 -9.01 -7.63
C MET A 322 -14.22 -9.70 -7.20
N GLU A 323 -13.21 -9.58 -8.04
CA GLU A 323 -11.86 -10.11 -7.83
C GLU A 323 -10.82 -9.01 -8.05
N LEU A 324 -9.88 -8.89 -7.11
CA LEU A 324 -8.81 -7.89 -7.19
C LEU A 324 -7.70 -8.40 -8.12
N VAL A 325 -7.31 -7.58 -9.09
CA VAL A 325 -6.13 -7.81 -9.93
C VAL A 325 -4.90 -7.20 -9.24
N ASP A 326 -4.92 -5.88 -9.04
CA ASP A 326 -3.90 -5.12 -8.31
C ASP A 326 -4.47 -3.80 -7.73
N GLY A 327 -3.60 -2.98 -7.12
CA GLY A 327 -3.96 -1.66 -6.60
C GLY A 327 -3.65 -1.44 -5.12
N THR A 328 -3.36 -0.19 -4.77
CA THR A 328 -2.84 0.19 -3.44
C THR A 328 -3.85 0.03 -2.30
N ALA A 329 -5.16 0.08 -2.58
CA ALA A 329 -6.21 -0.09 -1.57
C ALA A 329 -6.50 -1.57 -1.21
N GLY A 330 -5.95 -2.52 -1.98
CA GLY A 330 -6.07 -3.95 -1.72
C GLY A 330 -7.51 -4.47 -1.60
N LYS A 331 -7.68 -5.62 -0.92
CA LYS A 331 -9.00 -6.25 -0.73
C LYS A 331 -9.98 -5.39 0.08
N GLU A 332 -9.48 -4.57 1.00
CA GLU A 332 -10.31 -3.67 1.81
C GLU A 332 -11.03 -2.64 0.94
N GLY A 333 -10.35 -2.08 -0.07
CA GLY A 333 -10.99 -1.22 -1.07
C GLY A 333 -12.13 -1.93 -1.81
N LEU A 334 -11.93 -3.20 -2.17
CA LEU A 334 -12.96 -4.03 -2.82
C LEU A 334 -14.20 -4.25 -1.94
N HIS A 335 -13.99 -4.53 -0.64
CA HIS A 335 -15.07 -4.65 0.34
C HIS A 335 -15.86 -3.36 0.46
N GLN A 336 -15.19 -2.20 0.47
CA GLN A 336 -15.86 -0.91 0.57
C GLN A 336 -16.66 -0.57 -0.70
N ILE A 337 -16.16 -0.92 -1.89
CA ILE A 337 -16.90 -0.76 -3.15
C ILE A 337 -18.16 -1.64 -3.15
N ILE A 338 -18.06 -2.91 -2.74
CA ILE A 338 -19.24 -3.78 -2.61
C ILE A 338 -20.22 -3.22 -1.58
N GLN A 339 -19.72 -2.70 -0.45
CA GLN A 339 -20.58 -2.08 0.55
C GLN A 339 -21.26 -0.80 0.02
N TYR A 340 -20.58 -0.03 -0.82
CA TYR A 340 -21.21 1.10 -1.52
C TYR A 340 -22.32 0.63 -2.45
N ILE A 341 -22.08 -0.39 -3.28
CA ILE A 341 -23.09 -0.95 -4.17
C ILE A 341 -24.29 -1.43 -3.34
N LYS A 342 -24.07 -2.22 -2.28
CA LYS A 342 -25.11 -2.65 -1.32
C LYS A 342 -25.96 -1.49 -0.79
N ASN A 343 -25.31 -0.41 -0.35
CA ASN A 343 -26.01 0.71 0.27
C ASN A 343 -26.86 1.53 -0.72
N ASN A 344 -26.49 1.52 -2.01
CA ASN A 344 -27.17 2.27 -3.06
C ASN A 344 -27.99 1.36 -3.99
N TRP A 345 -28.07 0.06 -3.71
CA TRP A 345 -28.90 -0.90 -4.41
C TRP A 345 -30.36 -0.78 -3.97
N LYS A 346 -31.05 0.24 -4.46
CA LYS A 346 -32.44 0.56 -4.12
C LYS A 346 -33.23 0.99 -5.33
#